data_AF-A0A9E0TFZ8-F1
#
_entry.id   AF-A0A9E0TFZ8-F1
#
_cell.length_a   1.000
_cell.length_b   1.000
_cell.length_c   1.000
_cell.angle_alpha   90.00
_cell.angle_beta   90.00
_cell.angle_gamma   90.00
#
_symmetry.space_group_name_H-M   'P 1'
#
loop_
_entity.id
_entity.type
_entity.pdbx_description
1 polymer ?
#
loop_
_entity_poly.entity_id
_entity_poly.type
_entity_poly.pdbx_seq_one_letter_code
_entity_poly.pdbx_strand_id
1 'polypeptide(L)'
;MSWLVLGFESSCDETGVALVQTREGGAPPRLLAQALHSQVAMHADYGGVVPELASRDHIRRVLPLTHEVLAQSGRGLAEVDVVAFTRGPGLAGALLVGAGVACALAAALDRPVLGVHHLEGHLLSPFLGADPPEFPFVALLVSGGHTQLMRVDGVGRYRLLGETIDDAAGEAFDKSAKLLGLGYPGGPALARLADFGDATAYALPRPLLHSGDLNFSFAGLKTAVLTQARKLEGLPCEQPRADLAASTQAAIVEVLVKKSLKALDATGLDRLVVAGGVGANQQLRADLNRACARRGVRVHYPELALCTDNGAMIALAAAMRLQAGAAQPSRDYAFDVRPRWPLDELNPI
;
A
#
# COMPACT_ATOMS: atom_id res chain seq x y z
N MET A 1 -19.17 19.64 11.39
CA MET A 1 -19.86 18.34 11.58
C MET A 1 -18.81 17.26 11.72
N SER A 2 -18.92 16.44 12.76
CA SER A 2 -18.04 15.30 13.01
C SER A 2 -18.76 14.02 12.59
N TRP A 3 -18.30 13.38 11.51
CA TRP A 3 -18.79 12.10 11.01
C TRP A 3 -17.98 10.93 11.55
N LEU A 4 -18.68 9.85 11.90
CA LEU A 4 -18.10 8.53 12.16
C LEU A 4 -18.13 7.68 10.89
N VAL A 5 -16.96 7.34 10.38
CA VAL A 5 -16.75 6.61 9.14
C VAL A 5 -16.23 5.21 9.44
N LEU A 6 -17.03 4.20 9.10
CA LEU A 6 -16.66 2.78 9.19
C LEU A 6 -16.08 2.33 7.84
N GLY A 7 -14.80 1.96 7.79
CA GLY A 7 -14.11 1.57 6.56
C GLY A 7 -13.84 0.06 6.47
N PHE A 8 -14.02 -0.50 5.28
CA PHE A 8 -13.78 -1.89 4.94
C PHE A 8 -12.71 -2.05 3.84
N GLU A 9 -11.67 -2.83 4.12
CA GLU A 9 -10.61 -3.22 3.18
C GLU A 9 -10.66 -4.75 2.95
N SER A 10 -10.70 -5.16 1.68
CA SER A 10 -10.78 -6.57 1.25
C SER A 10 -10.31 -6.75 -0.20
N SER A 11 -9.36 -5.95 -0.66
CA SER A 11 -8.91 -5.94 -2.05
C SER A 11 -8.01 -7.13 -2.41
N CYS A 12 -7.31 -7.73 -1.44
CA CYS A 12 -6.36 -8.82 -1.68
C CYS A 12 -6.47 -9.94 -0.61
N ASP A 13 -5.51 -10.03 0.32
CA ASP A 13 -5.40 -11.09 1.32
C ASP A 13 -5.48 -10.59 2.78
N GLU A 14 -5.79 -9.30 2.97
CA GLU A 14 -6.11 -8.69 4.25
C GLU A 14 -7.60 -8.35 4.36
N THR A 15 -8.24 -8.76 5.46
CA THR A 15 -9.54 -8.21 5.86
C THR A 15 -9.30 -7.14 6.91
N GLY A 16 -9.52 -5.88 6.55
CA GLY A 16 -9.35 -4.74 7.45
C GLY A 16 -10.67 -4.04 7.74
N VAL A 17 -10.93 -3.72 9.00
CA VAL A 17 -12.05 -2.87 9.41
C VAL A 17 -11.53 -1.78 10.33
N ALA A 18 -12.01 -0.55 10.18
CA ALA A 18 -11.66 0.53 11.09
C ALA A 18 -12.77 1.57 11.25
N LEU A 19 -12.76 2.24 12.39
CA LEU A 19 -13.65 3.37 12.66
C LEU A 19 -12.81 4.65 12.82
N VAL A 20 -13.09 5.64 11.97
CA VAL A 20 -12.43 6.94 11.96
C VAL A 20 -13.45 8.04 12.22
N GLN A 21 -13.05 9.05 12.97
CA GLN A 21 -13.86 10.23 13.25
C GLN A 21 -13.26 11.46 12.54
N THR A 22 -14.03 12.14 11.69
CA THR A 22 -13.60 13.43 11.12
C THR A 22 -13.48 14.48 12.22
N ARG A 23 -12.64 15.50 12.01
CA ARG A 23 -12.48 16.61 12.95
C ARG A 23 -12.87 17.95 12.31
N GLU A 24 -13.34 18.87 13.12
CA GLU A 24 -13.65 20.23 12.65
C GLU A 24 -12.36 21.05 12.44
N GLY A 25 -12.46 22.14 11.69
CA GLY A 25 -11.33 23.05 11.46
C GLY A 25 -10.23 22.49 10.58
N GLY A 26 -10.51 21.45 9.77
CA GLY A 26 -9.54 20.88 8.82
C GLY A 26 -8.45 20.00 9.43
N ALA A 27 -8.55 19.69 10.74
CA ALA A 27 -7.62 18.75 11.37
C ALA A 27 -7.77 17.33 10.78
N PRO A 28 -6.67 16.56 10.67
CA PRO A 28 -6.72 15.17 10.20
C PRO A 28 -7.74 14.33 10.99
N PRO A 29 -8.48 13.42 10.33
CA PRO A 29 -9.36 12.50 11.03
C PRO A 29 -8.62 11.68 12.09
N ARG A 30 -9.35 11.31 13.16
CA ARG A 30 -8.82 10.51 14.26
C ARG A 30 -9.24 9.05 14.10
N LEU A 31 -8.28 8.13 14.11
CA LEU A 31 -8.56 6.70 14.24
C LEU A 31 -9.08 6.39 15.66
N LEU A 32 -10.24 5.73 15.75
CA LEU A 32 -10.84 5.30 17.01
C LEU A 32 -10.51 3.85 17.34
N ALA A 33 -10.61 2.96 16.35
CA ALA A 33 -10.24 1.55 16.45
C ALA A 33 -10.00 0.96 15.06
N GLN A 34 -9.22 -0.12 15.00
CA GLN A 34 -9.02 -0.93 13.81
C GLN A 34 -8.79 -2.38 14.18
N ALA A 35 -9.22 -3.29 13.31
CA ALA A 35 -8.93 -4.71 13.40
C ALA A 35 -8.51 -5.23 12.02
N LEU A 36 -7.59 -6.19 12.01
CA LEU A 36 -6.99 -6.72 10.80
C LEU A 36 -6.83 -8.23 10.91
N HIS A 37 -7.23 -8.95 9.86
CA HIS A 37 -6.86 -10.35 9.67
C HIS A 37 -6.09 -10.51 8.36
N SER A 38 -4.86 -11.02 8.44
CA SER A 38 -4.05 -11.36 7.26
C SER A 38 -4.15 -12.85 6.97
N GLN A 39 -4.34 -13.18 5.69
CA GLN A 39 -4.46 -14.55 5.19
C GLN A 39 -3.10 -15.13 4.75
N VAL A 40 -1.98 -14.44 4.99
CA VAL A 40 -0.63 -14.84 4.56
C VAL A 40 -0.32 -16.30 4.90
N ALA A 41 -0.65 -16.77 6.10
CA ALA A 41 -0.40 -18.16 6.51
C ALA A 41 -1.14 -19.18 5.64
N MET A 42 -2.35 -18.86 5.16
CA MET A 42 -3.13 -19.72 4.28
C MET A 42 -2.53 -19.76 2.86
N HIS A 43 -2.04 -18.62 2.36
CA HIS A 43 -1.50 -18.50 1.00
C HIS A 43 -0.05 -18.96 0.88
N ALA A 44 0.68 -19.05 2.00
CA ALA A 44 2.06 -19.53 2.04
C ALA A 44 2.23 -20.93 1.42
N ASP A 45 1.27 -21.84 1.67
CA ASP A 45 1.27 -23.21 1.13
C ASP A 45 1.16 -23.27 -0.40
N TYR A 46 0.64 -22.20 -1.02
CA TYR A 46 0.45 -22.08 -2.47
C TYR A 46 1.53 -21.20 -3.14
N GLY A 47 2.39 -20.57 -2.34
CA GLY A 47 3.44 -19.67 -2.81
C GLY A 47 2.92 -18.37 -3.45
N GLY A 48 1.73 -17.93 -3.04
CA GLY A 48 1.07 -16.70 -3.49
C GLY A 48 -0.45 -16.73 -3.23
N VAL A 49 -1.10 -15.58 -3.37
CA VAL A 49 -2.53 -15.42 -3.09
C VAL A 49 -3.39 -16.26 -4.04
N VAL A 50 -4.27 -17.10 -3.48
CA VAL A 50 -5.29 -17.86 -4.21
C VAL A 50 -6.63 -17.12 -4.15
N PRO A 51 -7.13 -16.52 -5.26
CA PRO A 51 -8.26 -15.58 -5.21
C PRO A 51 -9.55 -16.14 -4.60
N GLU A 52 -9.89 -17.40 -4.87
CA GLU A 52 -11.09 -18.04 -4.31
C GLU A 52 -10.99 -18.27 -2.81
N LEU A 53 -9.81 -18.67 -2.32
CA LEU A 53 -9.58 -18.85 -0.88
C LEU A 53 -9.65 -17.51 -0.16
N ALA A 54 -9.07 -16.46 -0.76
CA ALA A 54 -9.11 -15.12 -0.21
C ALA A 54 -10.55 -14.60 -0.07
N SER A 55 -11.34 -14.74 -1.13
CA SER A 55 -12.77 -14.35 -1.13
C SER A 55 -13.56 -15.05 -0.03
N ARG A 56 -13.35 -16.36 0.16
CA ARG A 56 -14.03 -17.14 1.22
C ARG A 56 -13.62 -16.72 2.62
N ASP A 57 -12.36 -16.38 2.84
CA ASP A 57 -11.90 -15.98 4.16
C ASP A 57 -12.42 -14.59 4.53
N HIS A 58 -12.47 -13.63 3.60
CA HIS A 58 -13.10 -12.32 3.85
C HIS A 58 -14.53 -12.45 4.40
N ILE A 59 -15.34 -13.36 3.84
CA ILE A 59 -16.72 -13.62 4.29
C ILE A 59 -16.76 -14.04 5.76
N ARG A 60 -15.79 -14.85 6.20
CA ARG A 60 -15.70 -15.35 7.58
C ARG A 60 -15.23 -14.28 8.56
N ARG A 61 -14.48 -13.28 8.10
CA ARG A 61 -13.75 -12.33 8.96
C ARG A 61 -14.38 -10.96 9.07
N VAL A 62 -15.04 -10.48 8.02
CA VAL A 62 -15.54 -9.10 7.95
C VAL A 62 -16.50 -8.74 9.09
N LEU A 63 -17.47 -9.60 9.43
CA LEU A 63 -18.40 -9.34 10.53
C LEU A 63 -17.75 -9.45 11.92
N PRO A 64 -16.99 -10.52 12.26
CA PRO A 64 -16.24 -10.57 13.52
C PRO A 64 -15.33 -9.36 13.75
N LEU A 65 -14.59 -8.92 12.73
CA LEU A 65 -13.71 -7.75 12.83
C LEU A 65 -14.51 -6.45 13.00
N THR A 66 -15.70 -6.35 12.41
CA THR A 66 -16.60 -5.20 12.65
C THR A 66 -17.03 -5.12 14.10
N HIS A 67 -17.43 -6.25 14.69
CA HIS A 67 -17.79 -6.29 16.12
C HIS A 67 -16.61 -5.93 17.01
N GLU A 68 -15.42 -6.42 16.69
CA GLU A 68 -14.18 -6.07 17.40
C GLU A 68 -13.90 -4.57 17.38
N VAL A 69 -13.98 -3.93 16.20
CA VAL A 69 -13.76 -2.48 16.04
C VAL A 69 -14.79 -1.65 16.82
N LEU A 70 -16.07 -2.03 16.76
CA LEU A 70 -17.12 -1.34 17.52
C LEU A 70 -16.90 -1.47 19.03
N ALA A 71 -16.54 -2.67 19.51
CA ALA A 71 -16.23 -2.91 20.91
C ALA A 71 -15.01 -2.11 21.38
N GLN A 72 -13.90 -2.14 20.63
CA GLN A 72 -12.67 -1.41 20.94
C GLN A 72 -12.86 0.11 20.93
N SER A 73 -13.67 0.63 20.00
CA SER A 73 -13.97 2.07 19.93
C SER A 73 -14.98 2.55 20.97
N GLY A 74 -15.70 1.62 21.62
CA GLY A 74 -16.79 1.94 22.54
C GLY A 74 -18.01 2.58 21.85
N ARG A 75 -18.17 2.36 20.54
CA ARG A 75 -19.25 2.94 19.72
C ARG A 75 -20.27 1.88 19.31
N GLY A 76 -21.53 2.28 19.29
CA GLY A 76 -22.62 1.49 18.73
C GLY A 76 -22.70 1.62 17.22
N LEU A 77 -23.18 0.57 16.55
CA LEU A 77 -23.34 0.56 15.10
C LEU A 77 -24.26 1.69 14.59
N ALA A 78 -25.27 2.08 15.37
CA ALA A 78 -26.21 3.17 15.03
C ALA A 78 -25.57 4.57 15.01
N GLU A 79 -24.39 4.74 15.62
CA GLU A 79 -23.62 5.98 15.62
C GLU A 79 -22.83 6.18 14.31
N VAL A 80 -22.68 5.14 13.48
CA VAL A 80 -21.97 5.25 12.19
C VAL A 80 -22.74 6.18 11.25
N ASP A 81 -22.05 7.16 10.69
CA ASP A 81 -22.63 8.15 9.78
C ASP A 81 -22.41 7.80 8.31
N VAL A 82 -21.25 7.20 7.98
CA VAL A 82 -20.90 6.80 6.61
C VAL A 82 -20.21 5.44 6.64
N VAL A 83 -20.57 4.58 5.69
CA VAL A 83 -19.89 3.30 5.49
C VAL A 83 -19.01 3.38 4.23
N ALA A 84 -17.70 3.24 4.40
CA ALA A 84 -16.73 3.28 3.33
C ALA A 84 -16.20 1.88 3.01
N PHE A 85 -15.89 1.61 1.75
CA PHE A 85 -15.31 0.33 1.34
C PHE A 85 -14.35 0.51 0.18
N THR A 86 -13.37 -0.38 0.07
CA THR A 86 -12.50 -0.43 -1.09
C THR A 86 -13.29 -0.87 -2.32
N ARG A 87 -13.51 0.05 -3.26
CA ARG A 87 -14.17 -0.26 -4.54
C ARG A 87 -13.16 -0.82 -5.56
N GLY A 88 -11.88 -0.52 -5.39
CA GLY A 88 -10.77 -1.07 -6.18
C GLY A 88 -9.53 -0.16 -6.17
N PRO A 89 -8.45 -0.51 -6.89
CA PRO A 89 -8.23 -1.78 -7.58
C PRO A 89 -8.06 -2.97 -6.63
N GLY A 90 -8.07 -4.19 -7.16
CA GLY A 90 -7.94 -5.43 -6.37
C GLY A 90 -8.52 -6.67 -7.04
N LEU A 91 -8.52 -7.79 -6.32
CA LEU A 91 -9.13 -9.05 -6.75
C LEU A 91 -10.66 -8.91 -6.74
N ALA A 92 -11.30 -9.13 -7.89
CA ALA A 92 -12.73 -8.89 -8.05
C ALA A 92 -13.61 -9.62 -7.01
N GLY A 93 -13.34 -10.91 -6.77
CA GLY A 93 -14.07 -11.70 -5.78
C GLY A 93 -13.90 -11.19 -4.35
N ALA A 94 -12.69 -10.76 -3.99
CA ALA A 94 -12.38 -10.22 -2.68
C ALA A 94 -13.08 -8.86 -2.45
N LEU A 95 -12.94 -7.94 -3.42
CA LEU A 95 -13.60 -6.63 -3.41
C LEU A 95 -15.12 -6.73 -3.24
N LEU A 96 -15.75 -7.68 -3.92
CA LEU A 96 -17.20 -7.89 -3.85
C LEU A 96 -17.69 -8.22 -2.44
N VAL A 97 -16.86 -8.90 -1.63
CA VAL A 97 -17.22 -9.25 -0.25
C VAL A 97 -17.32 -7.98 0.60
N GLY A 98 -16.28 -7.14 0.60
CA GLY A 98 -16.29 -5.89 1.36
C GLY A 98 -17.35 -4.91 0.87
N ALA A 99 -17.49 -4.75 -0.45
CA ALA A 99 -18.49 -3.88 -1.05
C ALA A 99 -19.92 -4.33 -0.70
N GLY A 100 -20.21 -5.63 -0.81
CA GLY A 100 -21.53 -6.18 -0.49
C GLY A 100 -21.89 -6.04 0.98
N VAL A 101 -20.95 -6.32 1.89
CA VAL A 101 -21.17 -6.15 3.34
C VAL A 101 -21.37 -4.68 3.69
N ALA A 102 -20.52 -3.79 3.18
CA ALA A 102 -20.62 -2.36 3.42
C ALA A 102 -21.96 -1.80 2.96
N CYS A 103 -22.40 -2.14 1.75
CA CYS A 103 -23.64 -1.63 1.18
C CYS A 103 -24.89 -2.21 1.87
N ALA A 104 -24.88 -3.51 2.20
CA ALA A 104 -25.98 -4.11 2.96
C ALA A 104 -26.09 -3.53 4.38
N LEU A 105 -24.95 -3.33 5.06
CA LEU A 105 -24.90 -2.72 6.39
C LEU A 105 -25.43 -1.29 6.37
N ALA A 106 -24.99 -0.49 5.41
CA ALA A 106 -25.40 0.90 5.26
C ALA A 106 -26.90 1.02 4.93
N ALA A 107 -27.41 0.15 4.05
CA ALA A 107 -28.83 0.07 3.73
C ALA A 107 -29.68 -0.26 4.97
N ALA A 108 -29.24 -1.23 5.78
CA ALA A 108 -29.93 -1.61 7.01
C ALA A 108 -29.96 -0.49 8.07
N LEU A 109 -28.95 0.39 8.07
CA LEU A 109 -28.84 1.53 8.98
C LEU A 109 -29.43 2.83 8.43
N ASP A 110 -29.87 2.82 7.17
CA ASP A 110 -30.21 4.03 6.40
C ASP A 110 -29.11 5.10 6.47
N ARG A 111 -27.88 4.70 6.15
CA ARG A 111 -26.67 5.55 6.15
C ARG A 111 -26.01 5.53 4.78
N PRO A 112 -25.44 6.65 4.31
CA PRO A 112 -24.81 6.68 2.99
C PRO A 112 -23.51 5.86 2.92
N VAL A 113 -23.17 5.40 1.72
CA VAL A 113 -21.95 4.64 1.39
C VAL A 113 -20.96 5.44 0.55
N LEU A 114 -19.67 5.11 0.68
CA LEU A 114 -18.62 5.68 -0.15
C LEU A 114 -17.63 4.62 -0.63
N GLY A 115 -17.55 4.42 -1.95
CA GLY A 115 -16.51 3.61 -2.58
C GLY A 115 -15.18 4.38 -2.62
N VAL A 116 -14.13 3.78 -2.06
CA VAL A 116 -12.80 4.37 -1.91
C VAL A 116 -11.80 3.66 -2.83
N HIS A 117 -10.86 4.42 -3.35
CA HIS A 117 -9.76 3.89 -4.14
C HIS A 117 -8.66 3.34 -3.21
N HIS A 118 -8.28 2.08 -3.37
CA HIS A 118 -7.30 1.39 -2.54
C HIS A 118 -5.97 2.15 -2.43
N LEU A 119 -5.38 2.53 -3.57
CA LEU A 119 -4.13 3.31 -3.59
C LEU A 119 -4.25 4.70 -2.98
N GLU A 120 -5.44 5.31 -3.01
CA GLU A 120 -5.64 6.58 -2.32
C GLU A 120 -5.64 6.38 -0.80
N GLY A 121 -6.17 5.25 -0.33
CA GLY A 121 -6.00 4.79 1.05
C GLY A 121 -4.53 4.78 1.45
N HIS A 122 -3.70 4.03 0.71
CA HIS A 122 -2.25 4.01 0.94
C HIS A 122 -1.61 5.40 0.89
N LEU A 123 -1.97 6.20 -0.12
CA LEU A 123 -1.46 7.55 -0.32
C LEU A 123 -1.72 8.48 0.88
N LEU A 124 -2.88 8.34 1.50
CA LEU A 124 -3.33 9.18 2.61
C LEU A 124 -3.02 8.59 3.99
N SER A 125 -2.66 7.30 4.10
CA SER A 125 -2.39 6.65 5.40
C SER A 125 -1.35 7.36 6.28
N PRO A 126 -0.33 8.08 5.76
CA PRO A 126 0.61 8.85 6.58
C PRO A 126 -0.04 9.99 7.38
N PHE A 127 -1.25 10.43 7.02
CA PHE A 127 -2.00 11.44 7.79
C PHE A 127 -2.51 10.92 9.14
N LEU A 128 -2.48 9.60 9.38
CA LEU A 128 -2.77 9.00 10.69
C LEU A 128 -1.56 9.00 11.63
N GLY A 129 -0.35 9.27 11.11
CA GLY A 129 0.86 9.27 11.90
C GLY A 129 0.95 10.48 12.85
N ALA A 130 1.86 10.40 13.81
CA ALA A 130 2.14 11.50 14.74
C ALA A 130 2.67 12.78 14.04
N ASP A 131 3.23 12.63 12.84
CA ASP A 131 3.81 13.71 12.03
C ASP A 131 3.23 13.68 10.60
N PRO A 132 1.96 14.10 10.43
CA PRO A 132 1.29 14.03 9.14
C PRO A 132 1.95 14.97 8.12
N PRO A 133 1.97 14.61 6.82
CA PRO A 133 2.44 15.50 5.78
C PRO A 133 1.45 16.64 5.53
N GLU A 134 1.94 17.70 4.89
CA GLU A 134 1.13 18.81 4.37
C GLU A 134 1.26 18.79 2.85
N PHE A 135 0.20 19.19 2.16
CA PHE A 135 0.23 19.36 0.70
C PHE A 135 1.00 20.64 0.30
N PRO A 136 1.62 20.68 -0.89
CA PRO A 136 1.82 19.59 -1.83
C PRO A 136 3.04 18.71 -1.51
N PHE A 137 3.05 17.46 -1.99
CA PHE A 137 4.19 16.55 -1.86
C PHE A 137 4.35 15.61 -3.07
N VAL A 138 5.53 15.03 -3.22
CA VAL A 138 5.75 13.86 -4.08
C VAL A 138 5.44 12.61 -3.26
N ALA A 139 4.69 11.68 -3.83
CA ALA A 139 4.43 10.38 -3.24
C ALA A 139 5.12 9.26 -4.02
N LEU A 140 5.79 8.37 -3.30
CA LEU A 140 6.26 7.07 -3.79
C LEU A 140 5.30 5.99 -3.27
N LEU A 141 4.43 5.49 -4.14
CA LEU A 141 3.53 4.36 -3.85
C LEU A 141 4.22 3.07 -4.27
N VAL A 142 4.62 2.23 -3.31
CA VAL A 142 5.38 0.99 -3.53
C VAL A 142 4.77 -0.16 -2.74
N SER A 143 3.89 -0.93 -3.40
CA SER A 143 3.23 -2.12 -2.85
C SER A 143 3.59 -3.39 -3.61
N GLY A 144 2.93 -4.51 -3.32
CA GLY A 144 3.08 -5.76 -4.07
C GLY A 144 2.81 -5.57 -5.56
N GLY A 145 1.70 -4.91 -5.90
CA GLY A 145 1.24 -4.73 -7.29
C GLY A 145 1.45 -3.35 -7.89
N HIS A 146 1.99 -2.38 -7.15
CA HIS A 146 2.11 -1.00 -7.62
C HIS A 146 3.48 -0.40 -7.34
N THR A 147 4.00 0.36 -8.30
CA THR A 147 5.17 1.22 -8.14
C THR A 147 4.95 2.48 -8.94
N GLN A 148 4.59 3.57 -8.26
CA GLN A 148 4.20 4.83 -8.87
C GLN A 148 4.84 6.01 -8.14
N LEU A 149 5.21 7.03 -8.91
CA LEU A 149 5.54 8.37 -8.42
C LEU A 149 4.41 9.30 -8.78
N MET A 150 3.90 10.03 -7.80
CA MET A 150 2.80 10.98 -7.99
C MET A 150 3.12 12.33 -7.39
N ARG A 151 2.62 13.39 -8.01
CA ARG A 151 2.47 14.70 -7.38
C ARG A 151 1.10 14.77 -6.76
N VAL A 152 1.04 15.23 -5.51
CA VAL A 152 -0.17 15.29 -4.72
C VAL A 152 -0.37 16.71 -4.23
N ASP A 153 -1.35 17.40 -4.82
CA ASP A 153 -1.64 18.80 -4.47
C ASP A 153 -2.78 18.93 -3.44
N GLY A 154 -3.48 17.83 -3.14
CA GLY A 154 -4.60 17.76 -2.20
C GLY A 154 -5.37 16.45 -2.32
N VAL A 155 -6.38 16.25 -1.47
CA VAL A 155 -7.28 15.09 -1.56
C VAL A 155 -8.01 15.09 -2.91
N GLY A 156 -7.97 13.97 -3.64
CA GLY A 156 -8.52 13.85 -5.00
C GLY A 156 -7.76 14.63 -6.08
N ARG A 157 -6.58 15.21 -5.77
CA ARG A 157 -5.77 15.99 -6.72
C ARG A 157 -4.41 15.35 -6.93
N TYR A 158 -4.39 14.33 -7.77
CA TYR A 158 -3.24 13.47 -7.99
C TYR A 158 -2.80 13.51 -9.45
N ARG A 159 -1.50 13.68 -9.68
CA ARG A 159 -0.90 13.64 -11.02
C ARG A 159 0.17 12.56 -11.06
N LEU A 160 0.01 11.59 -11.95
CA LEU A 160 1.05 10.60 -12.19
C LEU A 160 2.30 11.26 -12.79
N LEU A 161 3.47 10.97 -12.21
CA LEU A 161 4.77 11.42 -12.68
C LEU A 161 5.53 10.32 -13.39
N GLY A 162 5.37 9.07 -12.93
CA GLY A 162 5.94 7.88 -13.55
C GLY A 162 5.46 6.62 -12.85
N GLU A 163 5.49 5.49 -13.55
CA GLU A 163 5.06 4.20 -13.03
C GLU A 163 5.93 3.06 -13.55
N THR A 164 5.77 1.87 -12.96
CA THR A 164 6.37 0.68 -13.54
C THR A 164 5.71 0.34 -14.87
N ILE A 165 6.53 -0.01 -15.87
CA ILE A 165 6.06 -0.53 -17.16
C ILE A 165 5.97 -2.06 -17.19
N ASP A 166 6.44 -2.73 -16.12
CA ASP A 166 6.43 -4.18 -15.97
C ASP A 166 6.11 -4.61 -14.53
N ASP A 167 7.00 -5.34 -13.86
CA ASP A 167 6.83 -5.81 -12.49
C ASP A 167 6.85 -4.60 -11.53
N ALA A 168 6.02 -4.63 -10.50
CA ALA A 168 6.15 -3.71 -9.36
C ALA A 168 7.35 -4.10 -8.48
N ALA A 169 7.83 -3.16 -7.65
CA ALA A 169 8.94 -3.39 -6.75
C ALA A 169 8.66 -4.53 -5.75
N GLY A 170 7.45 -4.60 -5.18
CA GLY A 170 7.06 -5.68 -4.28
C GLY A 170 7.07 -7.04 -4.97
N GLU A 171 6.49 -7.11 -6.17
CA GLU A 171 6.54 -8.32 -6.99
C GLU A 171 7.98 -8.74 -7.37
N ALA A 172 8.87 -7.77 -7.64
CA ALA A 172 10.28 -8.06 -7.89
C ALA A 172 10.98 -8.66 -6.66
N PHE A 173 10.67 -8.15 -5.47
CA PHE A 173 11.11 -8.74 -4.20
C PHE A 173 10.58 -10.18 -4.03
N ASP A 174 9.29 -10.41 -4.22
CA ASP A 174 8.66 -11.72 -4.03
C ASP A 174 9.16 -12.76 -5.04
N LYS A 175 9.26 -12.40 -6.32
CA LYS A 175 9.80 -13.27 -7.36
C LYS A 175 11.25 -13.63 -7.07
N SER A 176 12.07 -12.68 -6.61
CA SER A 176 13.47 -12.92 -6.26
C SER A 176 13.59 -13.82 -5.03
N ALA A 177 12.76 -13.59 -4.00
CA ALA A 177 12.71 -14.43 -2.81
C ALA A 177 12.34 -15.88 -3.14
N LYS A 178 11.38 -16.09 -4.05
CA LYS A 178 11.00 -17.42 -4.54
C LYS A 178 12.16 -18.14 -5.23
N LEU A 179 12.95 -17.43 -6.04
CA LEU A 179 14.15 -17.99 -6.69
C LEU A 179 15.24 -18.39 -5.68
N LEU A 180 15.27 -17.76 -4.52
CA LEU A 180 16.19 -18.07 -3.41
C LEU A 180 15.62 -19.11 -2.43
N GLY A 181 14.40 -19.61 -2.68
CA GLY A 181 13.74 -20.61 -1.84
C GLY A 181 13.23 -20.05 -0.49
N LEU A 182 12.85 -18.77 -0.43
CA LEU A 182 12.47 -18.09 0.82
C LEU A 182 10.95 -18.10 1.13
N GLY A 183 10.14 -18.73 0.28
CA GLY A 183 8.68 -18.83 0.48
C GLY A 183 7.92 -17.52 0.24
N TYR A 184 6.68 -17.46 0.76
CA TYR A 184 5.78 -16.30 0.71
C TYR A 184 5.39 -15.89 2.15
N PRO A 185 5.37 -14.59 2.50
CA PRO A 185 5.63 -13.42 1.65
C PRO A 185 7.13 -13.20 1.46
N GLY A 186 7.53 -12.98 0.21
CA GLY A 186 8.93 -13.06 -0.19
C GLY A 186 9.74 -11.82 0.16
N GLY A 187 9.17 -10.62 0.03
CA GLY A 187 9.86 -9.36 0.32
C GLY A 187 10.46 -9.26 1.73
N PRO A 188 9.67 -9.48 2.80
CA PRO A 188 10.21 -9.51 4.16
C PRO A 188 11.26 -10.60 4.37
N ALA A 189 11.11 -11.76 3.74
CA ALA A 189 12.06 -12.87 3.87
C ALA A 189 13.40 -12.56 3.17
N LEU A 190 13.36 -11.97 1.98
CA LEU A 190 14.54 -11.52 1.26
C LEU A 190 15.26 -10.39 2.00
N ALA A 191 14.52 -9.43 2.54
CA ALA A 191 15.10 -8.34 3.34
C ALA A 191 15.83 -8.87 4.59
N ARG A 192 15.24 -9.83 5.32
CA ARG A 192 15.91 -10.46 6.47
C ARG A 192 17.16 -11.22 6.08
N LEU A 193 17.16 -11.91 4.93
CA LEU A 193 18.35 -12.61 4.46
C LEU A 193 19.44 -11.62 4.00
N ALA A 194 19.05 -10.50 3.40
CA ALA A 194 19.95 -9.44 2.96
C ALA A 194 20.75 -8.79 4.11
N ASP A 195 20.24 -8.80 5.34
CA ASP A 195 20.95 -8.28 6.52
C ASP A 195 22.28 -9.00 6.81
N PHE A 196 22.45 -10.22 6.28
CA PHE A 196 23.65 -11.04 6.44
C PHE A 196 24.54 -11.07 5.20
N GLY A 197 24.21 -10.31 4.14
CA GLY A 197 24.90 -10.36 2.85
C GLY A 197 25.68 -9.09 2.50
N ASP A 198 26.62 -9.22 1.56
CA ASP A 198 27.27 -8.09 0.91
C ASP A 198 26.46 -7.59 -0.30
N ALA A 199 25.96 -6.36 -0.20
CA ALA A 199 25.18 -5.69 -1.25
C ALA A 199 25.97 -5.39 -2.55
N THR A 200 27.30 -5.54 -2.52
CA THR A 200 28.21 -5.30 -3.65
C THR A 200 28.71 -6.57 -4.33
N ALA A 201 28.40 -7.75 -3.78
CA ALA A 201 28.89 -9.04 -4.27
C ALA A 201 28.43 -9.36 -5.70
N TYR A 202 27.23 -8.91 -6.10
CA TYR A 202 26.69 -9.15 -7.45
C TYR A 202 26.33 -7.85 -8.17
N ALA A 203 26.90 -7.67 -9.36
CA ALA A 203 26.55 -6.58 -10.27
C ALA A 203 25.22 -6.86 -10.99
N LEU A 204 24.10 -6.63 -10.30
CA LEU A 204 22.75 -6.76 -10.85
C LEU A 204 22.33 -5.50 -11.65
N PRO A 205 21.46 -5.63 -12.68
CA PRO A 205 21.03 -4.49 -13.48
C PRO A 205 20.14 -3.53 -12.67
N ARG A 206 20.19 -2.23 -12.99
CA ARG A 206 19.25 -1.20 -12.52
C ARG A 206 18.50 -0.60 -13.73
N PRO A 207 17.46 -1.29 -14.26
CA PRO A 207 16.79 -0.86 -15.49
C PRO A 207 16.19 0.55 -15.39
N LEU A 208 16.15 1.26 -16.52
CA LEU A 208 15.61 2.62 -16.66
C LEU A 208 16.21 3.69 -15.73
N LEU A 209 17.28 3.40 -14.98
CA LEU A 209 17.87 4.38 -14.07
C LEU A 209 18.34 5.66 -14.79
N HIS A 210 18.79 5.50 -16.03
CA HIS A 210 19.36 6.54 -16.88
C HIS A 210 18.46 6.90 -18.09
N SER A 211 17.20 6.47 -18.12
CA SER A 211 16.26 6.72 -19.24
C SER A 211 15.88 8.19 -19.42
N GLY A 212 16.04 9.02 -18.39
CA GLY A 212 15.60 10.42 -18.37
C GLY A 212 14.15 10.62 -17.93
N ASP A 213 13.31 9.59 -18.05
CA ASP A 213 11.95 9.56 -17.50
C ASP A 213 11.92 9.17 -16.00
N LEU A 214 10.72 9.12 -15.44
CA LEU A 214 10.43 8.69 -14.07
C LEU A 214 9.83 7.28 -13.99
N ASN A 215 9.85 6.52 -15.09
CA ASN A 215 9.30 5.17 -15.14
C ASN A 215 10.25 4.14 -14.50
N PHE A 216 9.66 3.04 -14.04
CA PHE A 216 10.35 1.92 -13.39
C PHE A 216 10.30 0.66 -14.25
N SER A 217 11.29 -0.22 -14.09
CA SER A 217 11.30 -1.56 -14.67
C SER A 217 12.13 -2.47 -13.78
N PHE A 218 11.57 -3.63 -13.43
CA PHE A 218 12.21 -4.64 -12.59
C PHE A 218 12.19 -6.03 -13.22
N ALA A 219 11.50 -6.26 -14.34
CA ALA A 219 11.44 -7.57 -14.99
C ALA A 219 12.83 -8.13 -15.38
N GLY A 220 13.75 -7.25 -15.83
CA GLY A 220 15.13 -7.64 -16.15
C GLY A 220 15.95 -8.11 -14.93
N LEU A 221 15.61 -7.63 -13.73
CA LEU A 221 16.29 -8.01 -12.49
C LEU A 221 16.05 -9.49 -12.15
N LYS A 222 14.81 -9.97 -12.33
CA LYS A 222 14.44 -11.37 -12.10
C LYS A 222 15.35 -12.34 -12.87
N THR A 223 15.58 -12.08 -14.15
CA THR A 223 16.42 -12.94 -15.01
C THR A 223 17.88 -12.95 -14.55
N ALA A 224 18.40 -11.80 -14.12
CA ALA A 224 19.75 -11.70 -13.56
C ALA A 224 19.87 -12.48 -12.25
N VAL A 225 18.90 -12.33 -11.34
CA VAL A 225 18.84 -13.06 -10.06
C VAL A 225 18.75 -14.57 -10.29
N LEU A 226 17.86 -15.02 -11.19
CA LEU A 226 17.74 -16.44 -11.56
C LEU A 226 19.08 -17.01 -12.05
N THR A 227 19.79 -16.26 -12.88
CA THR A 227 21.07 -16.68 -13.44
C THR A 227 22.14 -16.87 -12.37
N GLN A 228 22.17 -16.00 -11.36
CA GLN A 228 23.10 -16.16 -10.23
C GLN A 228 22.63 -17.27 -9.29
N ALA A 229 21.34 -17.32 -8.94
CA ALA A 229 20.78 -18.33 -8.05
C ALA A 229 21.06 -19.76 -8.52
N ARG A 230 20.95 -20.03 -9.82
CA ARG A 230 21.30 -21.34 -10.43
C ARG A 230 22.74 -21.76 -10.22
N LYS A 231 23.68 -20.81 -10.14
CA LYS A 231 25.10 -21.10 -9.86
C LYS A 231 25.34 -21.46 -8.40
N LEU A 232 24.38 -21.15 -7.52
CA LEU A 232 24.43 -21.45 -6.09
C LEU A 232 23.76 -22.78 -5.74
N GLU A 233 23.00 -23.37 -6.68
CA GLU A 233 22.34 -24.65 -6.46
C GLU A 233 23.35 -25.75 -6.13
N GLY A 234 23.12 -26.45 -5.01
CA GLY A 234 23.99 -27.52 -4.53
C GLY A 234 25.24 -27.05 -3.78
N LEU A 235 25.46 -25.75 -3.59
CA LEU A 235 26.52 -25.26 -2.71
C LEU A 235 26.14 -25.46 -1.23
N PRO A 236 27.07 -25.93 -0.38
CA PRO A 236 26.81 -26.12 1.05
C PRO A 236 26.85 -24.81 1.84
N CYS A 237 27.37 -23.73 1.26
CA CYS A 237 27.51 -22.43 1.92
C CYS A 237 26.31 -21.53 1.61
N GLU A 238 25.73 -20.96 2.66
CA GLU A 238 24.57 -20.08 2.58
C GLU A 238 24.92 -18.61 2.31
N GLN A 239 26.19 -18.23 2.52
CA GLN A 239 26.64 -16.83 2.37
C GLN A 239 26.39 -16.26 0.97
N PRO A 240 26.70 -16.98 -0.13
CA PRO A 240 26.41 -16.46 -1.48
C PRO A 240 24.92 -16.17 -1.73
N ARG A 241 24.03 -16.88 -1.03
CA ARG A 241 22.58 -16.65 -1.11
C ARG A 241 22.18 -15.36 -0.38
N ALA A 242 22.80 -15.09 0.77
CA ALA A 242 22.65 -13.84 1.49
C ALA A 242 23.19 -12.64 0.69
N ASP A 243 24.36 -12.80 0.09
CA ASP A 243 24.99 -11.79 -0.78
C ASP A 243 24.12 -11.47 -2.01
N LEU A 244 23.50 -12.50 -2.61
CA LEU A 244 22.57 -12.32 -3.73
C LEU A 244 21.28 -11.61 -3.29
N ALA A 245 20.74 -11.95 -2.11
CA ALA A 245 19.60 -11.24 -1.53
C ALA A 245 19.93 -9.75 -1.28
N ALA A 246 21.08 -9.46 -0.66
CA ALA A 246 21.55 -8.10 -0.39
C ALA A 246 21.76 -7.29 -1.67
N SER A 247 22.43 -7.88 -2.66
CA SER A 247 22.63 -7.24 -3.97
C SER A 247 21.31 -6.98 -4.70
N THR A 248 20.32 -7.88 -4.56
CA THR A 248 18.98 -7.72 -5.14
C THR A 248 18.22 -6.58 -4.48
N GLN A 249 18.19 -6.55 -3.14
CA GLN A 249 17.57 -5.46 -2.38
C GLN A 249 18.21 -4.11 -2.75
N ALA A 250 19.53 -4.05 -2.81
CA ALA A 250 20.25 -2.84 -3.18
C ALA A 250 19.89 -2.34 -4.58
N ALA A 251 19.74 -3.25 -5.57
CA ALA A 251 19.34 -2.87 -6.92
C ALA A 251 17.94 -2.25 -6.97
N ILE A 252 16.96 -2.84 -6.25
CA ILE A 252 15.59 -2.32 -6.20
C ILE A 252 15.56 -0.96 -5.49
N VAL A 253 16.15 -0.88 -4.29
CA VAL A 253 16.16 0.33 -3.46
C VAL A 253 16.85 1.48 -4.18
N GLU A 254 17.98 1.24 -4.85
CA GLU A 254 18.72 2.28 -5.56
C GLU A 254 17.86 2.94 -6.67
N VAL A 255 17.09 2.14 -7.42
CA VAL A 255 16.20 2.67 -8.45
C VAL A 255 15.10 3.52 -7.83
N LEU A 256 14.44 3.03 -6.78
CA LEU A 256 13.39 3.75 -6.06
C LEU A 256 13.89 5.09 -5.51
N VAL A 257 15.06 5.10 -4.87
CA VAL A 257 15.69 6.31 -4.33
C VAL A 257 16.00 7.29 -5.44
N LYS A 258 16.73 6.88 -6.49
CA LYS A 258 17.16 7.79 -7.56
C LYS A 258 15.97 8.38 -8.33
N LYS A 259 14.92 7.60 -8.60
CA LYS A 259 13.72 8.09 -9.29
C LYS A 259 12.89 9.02 -8.39
N SER A 260 12.80 8.75 -7.09
CA SER A 260 12.15 9.66 -6.13
C SER A 260 12.85 11.01 -6.05
N LEU A 261 14.18 11.02 -6.00
CA LEU A 261 14.98 12.24 -6.01
C LEU A 261 14.81 13.03 -7.32
N LYS A 262 14.78 12.35 -8.47
CA LYS A 262 14.50 12.99 -9.76
C LYS A 262 13.09 13.60 -9.83
N ALA A 263 12.10 12.94 -9.23
CA ALA A 263 10.74 13.49 -9.16
C ALA A 263 10.67 14.74 -8.28
N LEU A 264 11.39 14.76 -7.15
CA LEU A 264 11.53 15.96 -6.32
C LEU A 264 12.20 17.09 -7.10
N ASP A 265 13.30 16.82 -7.80
CA ASP A 265 14.00 17.82 -8.62
C ASP A 265 13.10 18.37 -9.75
N ALA A 266 12.33 17.51 -10.41
CA ALA A 266 11.44 17.90 -11.50
C ALA A 266 10.20 18.71 -11.03
N THR A 267 9.76 18.49 -9.80
CA THR A 267 8.58 19.17 -9.24
C THR A 267 8.92 20.41 -8.41
N GLY A 268 10.16 20.50 -7.92
CA GLY A 268 10.61 21.54 -6.99
C GLY A 268 10.03 21.41 -5.58
N LEU A 269 9.42 20.26 -5.24
CA LEU A 269 8.81 20.03 -3.93
C LEU A 269 9.85 19.55 -2.91
N ASP A 270 9.63 19.92 -1.65
CA ASP A 270 10.53 19.65 -0.52
C ASP A 270 10.02 18.53 0.39
N ARG A 271 8.98 17.81 -0.03
CA ARG A 271 8.36 16.74 0.76
C ARG A 271 8.15 15.48 -0.05
N LEU A 272 8.60 14.36 0.52
CA LEU A 272 8.40 13.01 0.00
C LEU A 272 7.54 12.20 0.97
N VAL A 273 6.50 11.57 0.46
CA VAL A 273 5.67 10.60 1.19
C VAL A 273 5.92 9.23 0.60
N VAL A 274 6.18 8.22 1.44
CA VAL A 274 6.41 6.83 1.00
C VAL A 274 5.34 5.93 1.61
N ALA A 275 4.55 5.28 0.78
CA ALA A 275 3.47 4.40 1.22
C ALA A 275 3.41 3.09 0.44
N GLY A 276 2.65 2.12 0.95
CA GLY A 276 2.62 0.73 0.49
C GLY A 276 3.62 -0.18 1.21
N GLY A 277 3.42 -1.49 1.07
CA GLY A 277 4.15 -2.51 1.84
C GLY A 277 5.68 -2.48 1.69
N VAL A 278 6.20 -2.14 0.51
CA VAL A 278 7.66 -2.02 0.30
C VAL A 278 8.22 -0.80 1.04
N GLY A 279 7.39 0.19 1.34
CA GLY A 279 7.73 1.33 2.18
C GLY A 279 8.12 0.95 3.61
N ALA A 280 7.86 -0.29 4.06
CA ALA A 280 8.35 -0.83 5.33
C ALA A 280 9.82 -1.31 5.29
N ASN A 281 10.43 -1.40 4.11
CA ASN A 281 11.82 -1.86 3.96
C ASN A 281 12.80 -0.87 4.62
N GLN A 282 13.61 -1.38 5.56
CA GLN A 282 14.50 -0.54 6.38
C GLN A 282 15.60 0.13 5.56
N GLN A 283 16.19 -0.60 4.59
CA GLN A 283 17.21 -0.06 3.70
C GLN A 283 16.65 1.08 2.84
N LEU A 284 15.44 0.91 2.29
CA LEU A 284 14.76 1.96 1.53
C LEU A 284 14.56 3.23 2.37
N ARG A 285 14.03 3.09 3.60
CA ARG A 285 13.83 4.22 4.51
C ARG A 285 15.15 4.91 4.85
N ALA A 286 16.19 4.15 5.17
CA ALA A 286 17.51 4.68 5.50
C ALA A 286 18.13 5.47 4.34
N ASP A 287 18.01 4.95 3.11
CA ASP A 287 18.59 5.56 1.92
C ASP A 287 17.82 6.81 1.48
N LEU A 288 16.49 6.79 1.52
CA LEU A 288 15.66 7.96 1.26
C LEU A 288 15.91 9.05 2.31
N ASN A 289 15.94 8.71 3.60
CA ASN A 289 16.22 9.69 4.66
C ASN A 289 17.58 10.35 4.46
N ARG A 290 18.62 9.55 4.22
CA ARG A 290 19.98 10.05 4.01
C ARG A 290 20.08 10.92 2.75
N ALA A 291 19.40 10.55 1.67
CA ALA A 291 19.45 11.30 0.43
C ALA A 291 18.63 12.59 0.47
N CYS A 292 17.46 12.56 1.08
CA CYS A 292 16.56 13.71 1.22
C CYS A 292 17.09 14.74 2.22
N ALA A 293 17.68 14.30 3.34
CA ALA A 293 18.28 15.19 4.34
C ALA A 293 19.34 16.11 3.72
N ARG A 294 20.17 15.61 2.80
CA ARG A 294 21.18 16.42 2.08
C ARG A 294 20.58 17.50 1.18
N ARG A 295 19.29 17.39 0.84
CA ARG A 295 18.56 18.30 -0.05
C ARG A 295 17.55 19.17 0.69
N GLY A 296 17.49 19.09 2.02
CA GLY A 296 16.47 19.76 2.81
C GLY A 296 15.05 19.22 2.59
N VAL A 297 14.92 18.02 2.02
CA VAL A 297 13.62 17.37 1.77
C VAL A 297 13.18 16.59 3.00
N ARG A 298 11.94 16.79 3.44
CA ARG A 298 11.32 16.05 4.54
C ARG A 298 10.66 14.77 4.02
N VAL A 299 10.96 13.64 4.65
CA VAL A 299 10.35 12.35 4.27
C VAL A 299 9.36 11.90 5.33
N HIS A 300 8.15 11.54 4.90
CA HIS A 300 7.10 11.00 5.75
C HIS A 300 6.80 9.55 5.39
N TYR A 301 6.58 8.75 6.43
CA TYR A 301 6.19 7.36 6.33
C TYR A 301 4.98 7.12 7.25
N PRO A 302 4.06 6.23 6.89
CA PRO A 302 3.12 5.72 7.87
C PRO A 302 3.86 4.87 8.92
N GLU A 303 3.22 4.71 10.08
CA GLU A 303 3.61 3.66 11.02
C GLU A 303 3.62 2.30 10.30
N LEU A 304 4.46 1.36 10.75
CA LEU A 304 4.65 0.09 10.05
C LEU A 304 3.33 -0.68 9.89
N ALA A 305 2.46 -0.65 10.90
CA ALA A 305 1.15 -1.29 10.88
C ALA A 305 0.17 -0.67 9.85
N LEU A 306 0.46 0.55 9.36
CA LEU A 306 -0.33 1.29 8.38
C LEU A 306 0.29 1.27 6.97
N CYS A 307 1.43 0.59 6.78
CA CYS A 307 2.10 0.45 5.49
C CYS A 307 1.47 -0.64 4.62
N THR A 308 0.96 -1.71 5.24
CA THR A 308 0.26 -2.82 4.58
C THR A 308 -1.23 -2.52 4.50
N ASP A 309 -1.97 -3.34 3.77
CA ASP A 309 -3.42 -3.17 3.58
C ASP A 309 -4.16 -3.20 4.92
N ASN A 310 -5.02 -2.21 5.17
CA ASN A 310 -5.75 -2.08 6.43
C ASN A 310 -7.04 -1.27 6.26
N GLY A 311 -8.01 -1.45 7.16
CA GLY A 311 -9.28 -0.71 7.11
C GLY A 311 -9.13 0.77 7.47
N ALA A 312 -8.09 1.13 8.24
CA ALA A 312 -7.88 2.49 8.71
C ALA A 312 -7.59 3.45 7.56
N MET A 313 -6.80 3.04 6.57
CA MET A 313 -6.49 3.85 5.40
C MET A 313 -7.75 4.14 4.54
N ILE A 314 -8.70 3.20 4.50
CA ILE A 314 -9.95 3.33 3.74
C ILE A 314 -10.92 4.25 4.47
N ALA A 315 -11.11 4.03 5.77
CA ALA A 315 -11.92 4.92 6.61
C ALA A 315 -11.37 6.35 6.61
N LEU A 316 -10.04 6.51 6.66
CA LEU A 316 -9.34 7.78 6.58
C LEU A 316 -9.55 8.48 5.24
N ALA A 317 -9.31 7.79 4.12
CA ALA A 317 -9.45 8.40 2.80
C ALA A 317 -10.90 8.88 2.56
N ALA A 318 -11.88 8.08 2.97
CA ALA A 318 -13.28 8.49 2.99
C ALA A 318 -13.50 9.75 3.86
N ALA A 319 -13.04 9.73 5.11
CA ALA A 319 -13.15 10.86 6.04
C ALA A 319 -12.50 12.15 5.50
N MET A 320 -11.33 12.05 4.86
CA MET A 320 -10.62 13.18 4.27
C MET A 320 -11.33 13.72 3.03
N ARG A 321 -11.85 12.86 2.15
CA ARG A 321 -12.65 13.28 0.99
C ARG A 321 -13.90 14.04 1.42
N LEU A 322 -14.54 13.52 2.45
CA LEU A 322 -15.71 14.09 3.10
C LEU A 322 -15.42 15.48 3.70
N GLN A 323 -14.33 15.64 4.45
CA GLN A 323 -13.88 16.95 4.98
C GLN A 323 -13.51 17.94 3.87
N ALA A 324 -12.91 17.46 2.78
CA ALA A 324 -12.50 18.28 1.65
C ALA A 324 -13.66 18.65 0.70
N GLY A 325 -14.86 18.10 0.90
CA GLY A 325 -15.97 18.24 -0.04
C GLY A 325 -15.73 17.56 -1.40
N ALA A 326 -14.75 16.65 -1.48
CA ALA A 326 -14.32 15.97 -2.71
C ALA A 326 -15.09 14.67 -2.98
N ALA A 327 -16.08 14.32 -2.14
CA ALA A 327 -16.95 13.17 -2.34
C ALA A 327 -18.37 13.42 -1.82
N GLN A 328 -19.34 12.82 -2.49
CA GLN A 328 -20.75 12.79 -2.10
C GLN A 328 -21.11 11.31 -1.88
N PRO A 329 -21.29 10.88 -0.63
CA PRO A 329 -21.65 9.50 -0.34
C PRO A 329 -23.11 9.26 -0.74
N SER A 330 -23.43 8.06 -1.22
CA SER A 330 -24.71 7.73 -1.87
C SER A 330 -25.60 6.86 -0.97
N ARG A 331 -26.92 6.95 -1.14
CA ARG A 331 -27.91 6.05 -0.51
C ARG A 331 -28.60 5.12 -1.53
N ASP A 332 -28.04 5.00 -2.74
CA ASP A 332 -28.54 4.08 -3.77
C ASP A 332 -28.28 2.60 -3.40
N TYR A 333 -27.23 2.34 -2.62
CA TYR A 333 -26.80 1.01 -2.15
C TYR A 333 -26.47 -0.01 -3.26
N ALA A 334 -26.75 0.30 -4.53
CA ALA A 334 -26.16 -0.38 -5.66
C ALA A 334 -24.64 -0.26 -5.59
N PHE A 335 -23.95 -1.39 -5.78
CA PHE A 335 -22.49 -1.42 -5.75
C PHE A 335 -21.94 -2.22 -6.93
N ASP A 336 -20.79 -1.76 -7.39
CA ASP A 336 -19.92 -2.45 -8.31
C ASP A 336 -18.49 -2.42 -7.73
N VAL A 337 -17.57 -3.11 -8.41
CA VAL A 337 -16.15 -3.09 -8.08
C VAL A 337 -15.35 -2.79 -9.34
N ARG A 338 -14.20 -2.16 -9.17
CA ARG A 338 -13.28 -1.83 -10.25
C ARG A 338 -11.94 -2.54 -10.01
N PRO A 339 -11.78 -3.81 -10.41
CA PRO A 339 -10.53 -4.56 -10.20
C PRO A 339 -9.30 -3.84 -10.77
N ARG A 340 -9.51 -3.11 -11.86
CA ARG A 340 -8.56 -2.14 -12.43
C ARG A 340 -9.17 -0.75 -12.32
N TRP A 341 -8.51 0.11 -11.58
CA TRP A 341 -8.90 1.50 -11.40
C TRP A 341 -7.61 2.32 -11.33
N PRO A 342 -7.25 3.05 -12.40
CA PRO A 342 -6.16 4.01 -12.36
C PRO A 342 -6.47 5.15 -11.39
N LEU A 343 -5.46 5.54 -10.59
CA LEU A 343 -5.64 6.52 -9.52
C LEU A 343 -5.86 7.95 -10.05
N ASP A 344 -5.39 8.25 -11.26
CA ASP A 344 -5.58 9.51 -11.96
C ASP A 344 -6.97 9.68 -12.58
N GLU A 345 -7.79 8.62 -12.63
CA GLU A 345 -9.21 8.72 -12.97
C GLU A 345 -10.08 9.21 -11.80
N LEU A 346 -9.49 9.45 -10.63
CA LEU A 346 -10.19 10.08 -9.52
C LEU A 346 -10.48 11.55 -9.84
N ASN A 347 -11.71 11.82 -10.30
CA ASN A 347 -12.19 13.18 -10.44
C ASN A 347 -12.66 13.70 -9.06
N PRO A 348 -12.16 14.85 -8.59
CA PRO A 348 -12.84 15.58 -7.52
C PRO A 348 -14.22 16.02 -8.04
N ILE A 349 -15.22 16.03 -7.14
CA ILE A 349 -16.59 16.48 -7.44
C ILE A 349 -16.62 17.96 -7.80
#